data_AF-A0A2M7C3M7-F1
#
_entry.id   AF-A0A2M7C3M7-F1
#
_cell.length_a   1.000
_cell.length_b   1.000
_cell.length_c   1.000
_cell.angle_alpha   90.00
_cell.angle_beta   90.00
_cell.angle_gamma   90.00
#
_symmetry.space_group_name_H-M   'P 1'
#
loop_
_entity.id
_entity.type
_entity.pdbx_description
1 polymer ?
#
loop_
_entity_poly.entity_id
_entity_poly.type
_entity_poly.pdbx_seq_one_letter_code
_entity_poly.pdbx_strand_id
1 'polypeptide(L)'
;MTPAIATLTQQQVVDLLPPRPHDSHKGMFGTVTVIGGASGMVGAALLAARAALKLGAGCVHVGLLTEAAPIVDFIEPELMLHWLKARNESRHYDDTQPHDKSILSSNVLVLGCGMGRSRTAQQILHDALNYPATLVL
;
A
#
# COMPACT_ATOMS: atom_id res chain seq x y z
N MET A 1 -17.43 -14.35 -33.31
CA MET A 1 -17.73 -13.01 -32.76
C MET A 1 -16.41 -12.38 -32.36
N THR A 2 -15.99 -11.33 -33.05
CA THR A 2 -14.77 -10.57 -32.72
C THR A 2 -15.03 -9.82 -31.41
N PRO A 3 -14.19 -9.91 -30.37
CA PRO A 3 -14.37 -9.09 -29.19
C PRO A 3 -14.18 -7.62 -29.58
N ALA A 4 -15.23 -6.81 -29.48
CA ALA A 4 -15.13 -5.38 -29.64
C ALA A 4 -14.48 -4.80 -28.38
N ILE A 5 -13.25 -4.31 -28.51
CA ILE A 5 -12.58 -3.59 -27.42
C ILE A 5 -13.23 -2.21 -27.34
N ALA A 6 -13.97 -1.94 -26.28
CA ALA A 6 -14.55 -0.63 -26.01
C ALA A 6 -13.46 0.35 -25.56
N THR A 7 -13.50 1.59 -26.06
CA THR A 7 -12.62 2.66 -25.59
C THR A 7 -13.21 3.32 -24.33
N LEU A 8 -12.34 3.69 -23.39
CA LEU A 8 -12.71 4.52 -22.24
C LEU A 8 -12.72 5.99 -22.66
N THR A 9 -13.83 6.67 -22.41
CA THR A 9 -14.00 8.11 -22.67
C THR A 9 -13.79 8.92 -21.38
N GLN A 10 -13.48 10.21 -21.53
CA GLN A 10 -13.34 11.12 -20.39
C GLN A 10 -14.63 11.19 -19.55
N GLN A 11 -15.80 11.22 -20.20
CA GLN A 11 -17.08 11.27 -19.49
C GLN A 11 -17.27 10.03 -18.60
N GLN A 12 -16.97 8.84 -19.12
CA GLN A 12 -17.05 7.60 -18.33
C GLN A 12 -16.12 7.63 -17.11
N VAL A 13 -14.94 8.24 -17.22
CA VAL A 13 -14.02 8.38 -16.07
C VAL A 13 -14.58 9.36 -15.05
N VAL A 14 -15.12 10.51 -15.49
CA VAL A 14 -15.74 11.50 -14.58
C VAL A 14 -16.91 10.88 -13.82
N ASP A 15 -17.74 10.09 -14.49
CA ASP A 15 -18.91 9.44 -13.89
C ASP A 15 -18.54 8.38 -12.83
N LEU A 16 -17.30 7.88 -12.84
CA LEU A 16 -16.77 6.91 -11.87
C LEU A 16 -16.17 7.58 -10.61
N LEU A 17 -15.95 8.90 -10.62
CA LEU A 17 -15.36 9.60 -9.47
C LEU A 17 -16.41 9.82 -8.36
N PRO A 18 -16.16 9.37 -7.12
CA PRO A 18 -17.13 9.55 -6.03
C PRO A 18 -17.18 11.02 -5.58
N PRO A 19 -18.37 11.57 -5.27
CA PRO A 19 -18.49 12.91 -4.70
C PRO A 19 -17.88 12.97 -3.29
N ARG A 20 -17.34 14.14 -2.90
CA ARG A 20 -16.77 14.35 -1.57
C ARG A 20 -17.64 15.28 -0.72
N PRO A 21 -18.20 14.81 0.41
CA PRO A 21 -18.93 15.66 1.34
C PRO A 21 -18.03 16.75 1.93
N HIS A 22 -18.59 17.94 2.17
CA HIS A 22 -17.88 19.03 2.83
C HIS A 22 -17.56 18.73 4.30
N ASP A 23 -18.46 18.07 5.01
CA ASP A 23 -18.24 17.56 6.36
C ASP A 23 -17.63 16.16 6.26
N SER A 24 -16.31 16.10 6.04
CA SER A 24 -15.59 14.84 5.89
C SER A 24 -14.26 14.81 6.62
N HIS A 25 -13.77 13.60 6.89
CA HIS A 25 -12.47 13.37 7.52
C HIS A 25 -11.71 12.26 6.80
N LYS A 26 -10.39 12.18 7.03
CA LYS A 26 -9.49 11.20 6.39
C LYS A 26 -10.02 9.75 6.39
N GLY A 27 -10.57 9.29 7.52
CA GLY A 27 -11.13 7.93 7.63
C GLY A 27 -12.29 7.60 6.67
N MET A 28 -12.98 8.61 6.11
CA MET A 28 -14.08 8.39 5.15
C MET A 28 -13.60 8.00 3.76
N PHE A 29 -12.34 8.31 3.42
CA PHE A 29 -11.77 8.07 2.10
C PHE A 29 -10.86 6.83 2.07
N GLY A 30 -11.00 5.97 3.09
CA GLY A 30 -10.29 4.72 3.21
C GLY A 30 -8.79 4.85 3.46
N THR A 31 -8.20 3.70 3.80
CA THR A 31 -6.76 3.55 4.04
C THR A 31 -6.17 2.62 2.99
N VAL A 32 -5.12 3.09 2.32
CA VAL A 32 -4.33 2.31 1.36
C VAL A 32 -2.98 1.98 2.00
N THR A 33 -2.61 0.71 1.99
CA THR A 33 -1.23 0.29 2.31
C THR A 33 -0.54 -0.18 1.05
N VAL A 34 0.64 0.36 0.76
CA VAL A 34 1.54 -0.13 -0.28
C VAL A 34 2.68 -0.89 0.37
N ILE A 35 2.86 -2.17 0.03
CA ILE A 35 3.99 -2.98 0.49
C ILE A 35 4.91 -3.29 -0.69
N GLY A 36 6.20 -3.00 -0.53
CA GLY A 36 7.19 -3.21 -1.57
C GLY A 36 8.53 -2.58 -1.23
N GLY A 37 9.24 -2.06 -2.23
CA GLY A 37 10.44 -1.27 -2.02
C GLY A 37 11.57 -2.03 -1.30
N ALA A 38 11.96 -3.17 -1.86
CA ALA A 38 13.17 -3.88 -1.46
C ALA A 38 14.43 -3.04 -1.71
N SER A 39 15.59 -3.55 -1.30
CA SER A 39 16.88 -2.84 -1.48
C SER A 39 17.08 -2.41 -2.94
N GLY A 40 17.36 -1.12 -3.14
CA GLY A 40 17.48 -0.49 -4.46
C GLY A 40 16.17 -0.17 -5.19
N MET A 41 15.00 -0.54 -4.63
CA MET A 41 13.69 -0.41 -5.28
C MET A 41 12.66 0.41 -4.50
N VAL A 42 13.08 1.11 -3.43
CA VAL A 42 12.21 1.96 -2.58
C VAL A 42 11.34 2.92 -3.40
N GLY A 43 11.89 3.52 -4.45
CA GLY A 43 11.18 4.46 -5.30
C GLY A 43 9.91 3.89 -5.94
N ALA A 44 9.86 2.58 -6.24
CA ALA A 44 8.68 1.96 -6.82
C ALA A 44 7.49 1.96 -5.85
N ALA A 45 7.73 1.65 -4.57
CA ALA A 45 6.70 1.69 -3.54
C ALA A 45 6.26 3.13 -3.25
N LEU A 46 7.19 4.08 -3.20
CA LEU A 46 6.86 5.50 -3.01
C LEU A 46 5.99 6.01 -4.17
N LEU A 47 6.33 5.76 -5.42
CA LEU A 47 5.53 6.21 -6.57
C LEU A 47 4.08 5.71 -6.51
N ALA A 48 3.86 4.44 -6.17
CA ALA A 48 2.52 3.89 -5.99
C ALA A 48 1.77 4.55 -4.82
N ALA A 49 2.46 4.77 -3.70
CA ALA A 49 1.87 5.42 -2.52
C ALA A 49 1.48 6.88 -2.80
N ARG A 50 2.35 7.65 -3.48
CA ARG A 50 2.05 9.02 -3.89
C ARG A 50 0.86 9.07 -4.84
N ALA A 51 0.75 8.12 -5.76
CA ALA A 51 -0.41 8.03 -6.65
C ALA A 51 -1.71 7.79 -5.85
N ALA A 52 -1.69 6.88 -4.87
CA ALA A 52 -2.84 6.64 -3.99
C ALA A 52 -3.25 7.92 -3.23
N LEU A 53 -2.28 8.66 -2.69
CA LEU A 53 -2.53 9.93 -2.00
C LEU A 53 -3.17 10.96 -2.95
N LYS A 54 -2.62 11.13 -4.16
CA LYS A 54 -3.12 12.10 -5.16
C LYS A 54 -4.49 11.76 -5.71
N LEU A 55 -4.81 10.46 -5.81
CA LEU A 55 -6.15 9.98 -6.18
C LEU A 55 -7.13 10.03 -5.00
N GLY A 56 -6.65 10.48 -3.84
CA GLY A 56 -7.49 10.92 -2.73
C GLY A 56 -7.75 9.85 -1.68
N ALA A 57 -6.91 8.83 -1.56
CA ALA A 57 -6.91 7.98 -0.37
C ALA A 57 -6.79 8.86 0.88
N GLY A 58 -7.60 8.59 1.90
CA GLY A 58 -7.60 9.40 3.11
C GLY A 58 -6.35 9.21 3.96
N CYS A 59 -5.78 8.01 3.92
CA CYS A 59 -4.62 7.60 4.70
C CYS A 59 -3.76 6.66 3.85
N VAL A 60 -2.44 6.90 3.77
CA VAL A 60 -1.53 6.06 2.98
C VAL A 60 -0.33 5.61 3.82
N HIS A 61 -0.22 4.30 3.98
CA HIS A 61 0.91 3.64 4.63
C HIS A 61 1.81 3.00 3.58
N VAL A 62 3.12 3.01 3.82
CA VAL A 62 4.12 2.38 2.94
C VAL A 62 4.98 1.42 3.75
N GLY A 63 4.80 0.12 3.54
CA GLY A 63 5.63 -0.93 4.10
C GLY A 63 6.83 -1.24 3.20
N LEU A 64 8.02 -0.86 3.61
CA LEU A 64 9.26 -1.03 2.86
C LEU A 64 10.03 -2.28 3.31
N LEU A 65 10.50 -3.08 2.35
CA LEU A 65 11.23 -4.34 2.59
C LEU A 65 12.76 -4.18 2.64
N THR A 66 13.25 -2.99 3.00
CA THR A 66 14.68 -2.71 3.09
C THR A 66 15.03 -2.03 4.39
N GLU A 67 16.16 -2.40 4.98
CA GLU A 67 16.65 -1.80 6.23
C GLU A 67 17.09 -0.35 6.03
N ALA A 68 17.45 0.01 4.79
CA ALA A 68 17.76 1.38 4.38
C ALA A 68 16.48 2.18 4.03
N ALA A 69 15.34 1.85 4.63
CA ALA A 69 14.09 2.56 4.41
C ALA A 69 14.23 4.02 4.89
N PRO A 70 13.84 5.03 4.08
CA PRO A 70 13.80 6.40 4.54
C PRO A 70 12.75 6.54 5.63
N ILE A 71 13.02 7.43 6.60
CA ILE A 71 12.08 7.77 7.66
C ILE A 71 10.97 8.73 7.19
N VAL A 72 11.22 9.46 6.11
CA VAL A 72 10.31 10.44 5.52
C VAL A 72 10.50 10.49 4.00
N ASP A 73 9.40 10.71 3.30
CA ASP A 73 9.43 11.12 1.90
C ASP A 73 9.35 12.65 1.84
N PHE A 74 10.44 13.31 1.45
CA PHE A 74 10.49 14.78 1.39
C PHE A 74 9.58 15.40 0.32
N ILE A 75 9.09 14.60 -0.64
CA ILE A 75 8.18 15.10 -1.70
C ILE A 75 6.72 15.02 -1.24
N GLU A 76 6.36 13.99 -0.48
CA GLU A 76 5.01 13.79 0.07
C GLU A 76 5.13 13.36 1.55
N PRO A 77 5.43 14.30 2.47
CA PRO A 77 5.65 13.99 3.89
C PRO A 77 4.39 13.46 4.61
N GLU A 78 3.23 13.50 3.97
CA GLU A 78 1.97 12.92 4.43
C GLU A 78 1.97 11.39 4.41
N LEU A 79 2.89 10.77 3.65
CA LEU A 79 3.04 9.32 3.62
C LEU A 79 3.59 8.78 4.95
N MET A 80 2.93 7.76 5.50
CA MET A 80 3.41 7.07 6.70
C MET A 80 4.30 5.89 6.31
N LEU A 81 5.61 6.06 6.48
CA LEU A 81 6.61 5.07 6.08
C LEU A 81 6.92 4.10 7.23
N HIS A 82 6.99 2.82 6.88
CA HIS A 82 7.21 1.72 7.81
C HIS A 82 8.28 0.79 7.26
N TRP A 83 9.27 0.45 8.08
CA TRP A 83 10.20 -0.62 7.73
C TRP A 83 9.65 -1.97 8.18
N LEU A 84 9.46 -2.91 7.25
CA LEU A 84 8.99 -4.25 7.54
C LEU A 84 10.17 -5.22 7.71
N LYS A 85 10.29 -5.80 8.90
CA LYS A 85 11.28 -6.84 9.21
C LYS A 85 10.77 -8.21 8.78
N ALA A 86 11.69 -9.06 8.32
CA ALA A 86 11.41 -10.47 8.08
C ALA A 86 11.01 -11.17 9.38
N ARG A 87 10.03 -12.08 9.32
CA ARG A 87 9.72 -12.97 10.45
C ARG A 87 10.91 -13.93 10.64
N ASN A 88 11.61 -13.81 11.76
CA ASN A 88 12.59 -14.81 12.15
C ASN A 88 11.86 -16.04 12.74
N GLU A 89 12.23 -17.25 12.30
CA GLU A 89 11.63 -18.52 12.72
C GLU A 89 11.94 -18.92 14.18
N SER A 90 12.61 -18.06 14.94
CA SER A 90 13.08 -18.36 16.29
C SER A 90 12.68 -17.27 17.27
N ARG A 91 11.71 -17.65 18.11
CA ARG A 91 11.37 -17.15 19.45
C ARG A 91 10.40 -15.97 19.58
N HIS A 92 9.39 -16.29 20.39
CA HIS A 92 8.77 -15.48 21.45
C HIS A 92 8.30 -14.08 21.06
N TYR A 93 6.98 -14.04 20.92
CA TYR A 93 6.08 -12.89 21.04
C TYR A 93 6.58 -11.86 22.07
N ASP A 94 7.35 -10.89 21.60
CA ASP A 94 7.64 -9.67 22.35
C ASP A 94 6.69 -8.59 21.84
N ASP A 95 5.58 -8.46 22.56
CA ASP A 95 4.43 -7.56 22.37
C ASP A 95 4.78 -6.06 22.53
N THR A 96 6.07 -5.70 22.52
CA THR A 96 6.56 -4.36 22.84
C THR A 96 7.13 -3.58 21.65
N GLN A 97 7.33 -4.22 20.51
CA GLN A 97 7.50 -3.51 19.23
C GLN A 97 6.13 -3.41 18.59
N PRO A 98 5.64 -2.23 18.18
CA PRO A 98 4.32 -2.12 17.58
C PRO A 98 4.30 -2.98 16.32
N HIS A 99 3.73 -4.18 16.43
CA HIS A 99 3.12 -4.86 15.31
C HIS A 99 2.06 -3.88 14.85
N ASP A 100 2.41 -3.07 13.85
CA ASP A 100 1.67 -1.86 13.53
C ASP A 100 0.33 -2.27 12.93
N LYS A 101 -0.65 -2.53 13.83
CA LYS A 101 -2.03 -2.86 13.48
C LYS A 101 -2.62 -1.81 12.53
N SER A 102 -2.00 -0.62 12.45
CA SER A 102 -2.32 0.44 11.50
C SER A 102 -2.14 0.01 10.03
N ILE A 103 -1.06 -0.69 9.67
CA ILE A 103 -0.81 -1.20 8.30
C ILE A 103 -1.89 -2.22 7.91
N LEU A 104 -2.28 -3.08 8.84
CA LEU A 104 -3.30 -4.10 8.59
C LEU A 104 -4.72 -3.53 8.64
N SER A 105 -4.98 -2.39 9.29
CA SER A 105 -6.28 -1.72 9.29
C SER A 105 -6.68 -1.07 7.95
N SER A 106 -6.10 -1.53 6.84
CA SER A 106 -6.29 -0.97 5.51
C SER A 106 -7.51 -1.56 4.80
N ASN A 107 -8.22 -0.71 4.07
CA ASN A 107 -9.29 -1.15 3.17
C ASN A 107 -8.72 -1.78 1.89
N VAL A 108 -7.56 -1.26 1.44
CA VAL A 108 -6.88 -1.70 0.23
C VAL A 108 -5.41 -1.98 0.54
N LEU A 109 -4.94 -3.14 0.09
CA LEU A 109 -3.56 -3.57 0.20
C LEU A 109 -2.96 -3.72 -1.20
N VAL A 110 -1.92 -2.95 -1.49
CA VAL A 110 -1.17 -2.98 -2.75
C VAL A 110 0.16 -3.68 -2.50
N LEU A 111 0.47 -4.72 -3.27
CA LEU A 111 1.74 -5.45 -3.19
C LEU A 111 2.46 -5.47 -4.53
N GLY A 112 3.76 -5.73 -4.47
CA GLY A 112 4.55 -6.07 -5.66
C GLY A 112 5.46 -4.95 -6.14
N CYS A 113 5.12 -3.68 -5.90
CA CYS A 113 5.90 -2.52 -6.35
C CYS A 113 7.35 -2.55 -5.80
N GLY A 114 8.29 -3.05 -6.60
CA GLY A 114 9.69 -3.17 -6.19
C GLY A 114 9.93 -4.17 -5.05
N MET A 115 9.03 -5.14 -4.84
CA MET A 115 9.08 -6.06 -3.69
C MET A 115 10.22 -7.09 -3.78
N GLY A 116 10.72 -7.36 -4.98
CA GLY A 116 11.69 -8.43 -5.22
C GLY A 116 11.08 -9.83 -5.02
N ARG A 117 11.95 -10.83 -4.81
CA ARG A 117 11.56 -12.25 -4.74
C ARG A 117 12.11 -12.97 -3.50
N SER A 118 12.51 -12.21 -2.48
CA SER A 118 13.06 -12.76 -1.25
C SER A 118 12.03 -13.64 -0.53
N ARG A 119 12.50 -14.47 0.41
CA ARG A 119 11.60 -15.29 1.23
C ARG A 119 10.59 -14.42 2.00
N THR A 120 11.03 -13.28 2.52
CA THR A 120 10.16 -12.28 3.16
C THR A 120 9.08 -11.77 2.23
N ALA A 121 9.43 -11.41 0.99
CA ALA A 121 8.45 -10.96 -0.01
C ALA A 121 7.39 -12.04 -0.29
N GLN A 122 7.82 -13.29 -0.44
CA GLN A 122 6.91 -14.42 -0.67
C GLN A 122 6.00 -14.69 0.54
N GLN A 123 6.53 -14.61 1.77
CA GLN A 123 5.75 -14.75 2.99
C GLN A 123 4.70 -13.64 3.13
N ILE A 124 5.08 -12.39 2.87
CA ILE A 124 4.15 -11.25 2.91
C ILE A 124 3.06 -11.41 1.85
N LEU A 125 3.41 -11.82 0.63
CA LEU A 125 2.42 -12.09 -0.41
C LEU A 125 1.47 -13.21 0.00
N HIS A 126 1.99 -14.30 0.57
CA HIS A 126 1.18 -15.40 1.07
C HIS A 126 0.21 -14.96 2.17
N ASP A 127 0.70 -14.19 3.16
CA ASP A 127 -0.12 -13.66 4.25
C ASP A 127 -1.21 -12.71 3.70
N ALA A 128 -0.85 -11.86 2.73
CA ALA A 128 -1.76 -10.90 2.11
C ALA A 128 -2.88 -11.56 1.28
N LEU A 129 -2.59 -12.66 0.57
CA LEU A 129 -3.58 -13.43 -0.17
C LEU A 129 -4.69 -14.01 0.74
N ASN A 130 -4.38 -14.22 2.02
CA ASN A 130 -5.31 -14.73 3.01
C ASN A 130 -5.92 -13.61 3.89
N TYR A 131 -5.56 -12.35 3.65
CA TYR A 131 -6.03 -11.21 4.43
C TYR A 131 -7.37 -10.68 3.88
N PRO A 132 -8.38 -10.39 4.72
CA PRO A 132 -9.70 -9.94 4.26
C PRO A 132 -9.71 -8.44 3.89
N ALA A 133 -8.92 -8.04 2.90
CA ALA A 133 -8.91 -6.70 2.32
C ALA A 133 -8.90 -6.77 0.78
N THR A 134 -9.26 -5.66 0.12
CA THR A 134 -9.10 -5.57 -1.34
C THR A 134 -7.62 -5.60 -1.68
N LEU A 135 -7.22 -6.59 -2.48
CA LEU A 135 -5.84 -6.84 -2.84
C LEU A 135 -5.55 -6.36 -4.26
N VAL A 136 -4.47 -5.58 -4.44
CA VAL A 136 -3.93 -5.17 -5.73
C VAL A 136 -2.52 -5.77 -5.86
N LEU A 137 -2.29 -6.57 -6.90
CA LEU A 137 -1.04 -7.30 -7.17
C LEU A 137 -0.39 -6.84 -8.48
#